data_AF-A0A948BYG6-F1
#
_entry.id   AF-A0A948BYG6-F1
#
_cell.length_a   1.000
_cell.length_b   1.000
_cell.length_c   1.000
_cell.angle_alpha   90.00
_cell.angle_beta   90.00
_cell.angle_gamma   90.00
#
_symmetry.space_group_name_H-M   'P 1'
#
loop_
_entity.id
_entity.type
_entity.pdbx_description
1 polymer ?
#
loop_
_entity_poly.entity_id
_entity_poly.type
_entity_poly.pdbx_seq_one_letter_code
_entity_poly.pdbx_strand_id
1 'polypeptide(L)'
;MSMGKYALLNDFAIRSFRDVADSDYIAARMAYRAQLVQQFLWSGLQAMEKYLKCILLLNRIKAKNVRHDLAVALRLIEIKMNNLKRSTI
;
A
#
# COMPACT_ATOMS: atom_id res chain seq x y z
N MET A 1 -27.68 11.66 -0.10
CA MET A 1 -26.71 11.55 -1.21
C MET A 1 -26.00 10.20 -1.06
N SER A 2 -26.41 9.18 -1.83
CA SER A 2 -25.84 7.83 -1.73
C SER A 2 -24.44 7.83 -2.34
N MET A 3 -23.40 7.63 -1.53
CA MET A 3 -22.02 7.53 -1.99
C MET A 3 -21.88 6.25 -2.86
N GLY A 4 -21.43 6.39 -4.11
CA GLY A 4 -21.33 5.26 -5.03
C GLY A 4 -20.42 4.15 -4.51
N LYS A 5 -20.71 2.89 -4.87
CA LYS A 5 -19.94 1.69 -4.42
C LYS A 5 -18.43 1.82 -4.60
N TYR A 6 -17.98 2.49 -5.66
CA TYR A 6 -16.56 2.75 -5.91
C TYR A 6 -15.95 3.79 -4.96
N ALA A 7 -16.72 4.80 -4.58
CA ALA A 7 -16.28 5.82 -3.63
C ALA A 7 -16.16 5.22 -2.21
N LEU A 8 -17.11 4.36 -1.81
CA LEU A 8 -17.01 3.61 -0.54
C LEU A 8 -15.78 2.70 -0.50
N LEU A 9 -15.48 2.02 -1.61
CA LEU A 9 -14.31 1.14 -1.69
C LEU A 9 -12.98 1.94 -1.64
N ASN A 10 -12.94 3.12 -2.26
CA ASN A 10 -11.78 4.00 -2.21
C ASN A 10 -11.57 4.58 -0.81
N ASP A 11 -12.65 5.03 -0.16
CA ASP A 11 -12.61 5.50 1.22
C ASP A 11 -12.09 4.39 2.16
N PHE A 12 -12.60 3.17 2.02
CA PHE A 12 -12.11 2.02 2.76
C PHE A 12 -10.63 1.76 2.51
N ALA A 13 -10.18 1.77 1.24
CA ALA A 13 -8.77 1.55 0.90
C ALA A 13 -7.86 2.59 1.57
N ILE A 14 -8.28 3.86 1.56
CA ILE A 14 -7.54 4.96 2.17
C ILE A 14 -7.46 4.77 3.69
N ARG A 15 -8.60 4.63 4.38
CA ARG A 15 -8.64 4.56 5.84
C ARG A 15 -7.99 3.31 6.40
N SER A 16 -8.17 2.16 5.75
CA SER A 16 -7.65 0.88 6.25
C SER A 16 -6.19 0.64 5.91
N PHE A 17 -5.69 1.20 4.80
CA PHE A 17 -4.31 0.95 4.38
C PHE A 17 -3.43 2.20 4.41
N ARG A 18 -3.81 3.29 3.72
CA ARG A 18 -2.96 4.47 3.62
C ARG A 18 -2.75 5.12 4.99
N ASP A 19 -3.82 5.41 5.71
CA ASP A 19 -3.73 6.15 6.97
C ASP A 19 -2.99 5.34 8.07
N VAL A 20 -3.12 4.00 8.02
CA VAL A 20 -2.35 3.09 8.88
C VAL A 20 -0.88 3.03 8.45
N ALA A 21 -0.59 3.00 7.14
CA ALA A 21 0.78 3.04 6.62
C ALA A 21 1.50 4.34 6.99
N ASP A 22 0.80 5.48 6.95
CA ASP A 22 1.34 6.78 7.38
C ASP A 22 1.74 6.74 8.86
N SER A 23 0.91 6.11 9.69
CA SER A 23 1.19 5.91 11.12
C SER A 23 2.41 5.00 11.35
N ASP A 24 2.51 3.89 10.62
CA ASP A 24 3.67 2.98 10.67
C ASP A 24 4.96 3.68 10.20
N TYR A 25 4.88 4.54 9.19
CA TYR A 25 6.03 5.32 8.71
C TYR A 25 6.51 6.33 9.76
N ILE A 26 5.59 7.06 10.40
CA ILE A 26 5.92 7.97 11.51
C ILE A 26 6.55 7.19 12.66
N ALA A 27 5.98 6.05 13.04
CA ALA A 27 6.53 5.17 14.07
C ALA A 27 7.95 4.68 13.73
N ALA A 28 8.18 4.28 12.47
CA ALA A 28 9.51 3.88 11.99
C ALA A 28 10.51 5.02 12.15
N ARG A 29 10.14 6.25 11.76
CA ARG A 29 11.01 7.43 11.92
C ARG A 29 11.33 7.73 13.38
N MET A 30 10.35 7.62 14.27
CA MET A 30 10.55 7.84 15.70
C MET A 30 11.46 6.75 16.29
N ALA A 31 11.24 5.49 15.93
CA ALA A 31 12.08 4.36 16.33
C ALA A 31 13.54 4.52 15.86
N TYR A 32 13.75 4.99 14.63
CA TYR A 32 15.10 5.28 14.12
C TYR A 32 15.81 6.36 14.95
N ARG A 33 15.11 7.45 15.28
CA ARG A 33 15.65 8.51 16.15
C ARG A 33 15.99 8.01 17.54
N ALA A 34 15.21 7.06 18.06
CA ALA A 34 15.45 6.41 19.35
C ALA A 34 16.48 5.26 19.29
N GLN A 35 17.14 5.03 18.13
CA GLN A 35 18.07 3.91 17.92
C GLN A 35 17.45 2.52 18.15
N LEU A 36 16.12 2.40 18.01
CA LEU A 36 15.37 1.16 18.12
C LEU A 36 15.31 0.47 16.75
N VAL A 37 16.43 -0.16 16.37
CA VAL A 37 16.64 -0.68 15.01
C VAL A 37 15.58 -1.70 14.59
N GLN A 38 15.21 -2.65 15.46
CA GLN A 38 14.21 -3.67 15.14
C GLN A 38 12.83 -3.06 14.88
N GLN A 39 12.42 -2.10 15.71
CA GLN A 39 11.15 -1.39 15.59
C GLN A 39 11.13 -0.51 14.34
N PHE A 40 12.25 0.12 14.00
CA PHE A 40 12.42 0.86 12.76
C PHE A 40 12.21 -0.06 11.54
N LEU A 41 12.93 -1.19 11.48
CA LEU A 41 12.84 -2.12 10.36
C LEU A 41 11.44 -2.73 10.22
N TRP A 42 10.83 -3.15 11.34
CA TRP A 42 9.51 -3.74 11.34
C TRP A 42 8.43 -2.74 10.90
N SER A 43 8.42 -1.55 11.49
CA SER A 43 7.42 -0.52 11.15
C SER A 43 7.61 -0.03 9.71
N GLY A 44 8.86 0.08 9.23
CA GLY A 44 9.14 0.41 7.83
C GLY A 44 8.62 -0.65 6.85
N LEU A 45 8.84 -1.94 7.15
CA LEU A 45 8.32 -3.05 6.34
C LEU A 45 6.77 -3.01 6.30
N GLN A 46 6.14 -2.81 7.45
CA GLN A 46 4.68 -2.73 7.57
C GLN A 46 4.09 -1.54 6.80
N ALA A 47 4.74 -0.37 6.86
CA ALA A 47 4.31 0.80 6.10
C ALA A 47 4.32 0.52 4.59
N MET A 48 5.43 -0.03 4.08
CA MET A 48 5.54 -0.40 2.66
C MET A 48 4.48 -1.42 2.23
N GLU A 49 4.27 -2.47 3.02
CA GLU A 49 3.26 -3.49 2.74
C GLU A 49 1.85 -2.88 2.60
N LYS A 50 1.48 -1.99 3.53
CA LYS A 50 0.16 -1.36 3.55
C LYS A 50 -0.01 -0.37 2.39
N TYR A 51 1.00 0.43 2.06
CA TYR A 51 0.93 1.29 0.86
C TYR A 51 0.73 0.48 -0.42
N LEU A 52 1.47 -0.62 -0.60
CA LEU A 52 1.33 -1.48 -1.78
C LEU A 52 -0.07 -2.08 -1.85
N LYS A 53 -0.62 -2.58 -0.73
CA LYS A 53 -2.02 -3.06 -0.66
C LYS A 53 -3.04 -1.99 -1.01
N CYS A 54 -2.81 -0.75 -0.56
CA CYS A 54 -3.66 0.40 -0.91
C CYS A 54 -3.66 0.63 -2.43
N ILE A 55 -2.48 0.71 -3.05
CA ILE A 55 -2.33 0.93 -4.49
C ILE A 55 -3.03 -0.18 -5.28
N LEU A 56 -2.83 -1.45 -4.90
CA LEU A 56 -3.48 -2.60 -5.53
C LEU A 56 -5.01 -2.48 -5.46
N LEU A 57 -5.55 -2.13 -4.29
CA LEU A 57 -7.00 -2.03 -4.07
C LEU A 57 -7.60 -0.85 -4.85
N LEU A 58 -6.97 0.33 -4.82
CA LEU A 58 -7.40 1.52 -5.58
C LEU A 58 -7.41 1.24 -7.09
N ASN A 59 -6.43 0.49 -7.60
CA ASN A 59 -6.33 0.12 -9.01
C ASN A 59 -7.11 -1.15 -9.39
N ARG A 60 -7.88 -1.72 -8.47
CA ARG A 60 -8.68 -2.95 -8.67
C ARG A 60 -7.85 -4.15 -9.13
N ILE A 61 -6.59 -4.22 -8.72
CA ILE A 61 -5.70 -5.33 -9.02
C ILE A 61 -6.00 -6.46 -8.03
N LYS A 62 -6.39 -7.63 -8.54
CA LYS A 62 -6.66 -8.81 -7.71
C LYS A 62 -5.34 -9.31 -7.11
N ALA A 63 -5.21 -9.20 -5.79
CA ALA A 63 -3.96 -9.45 -5.07
C ALA A 63 -4.12 -10.38 -3.85
N LYS A 64 -5.12 -11.27 -3.85
CA LYS A 64 -5.41 -12.17 -2.70
C LYS A 64 -4.21 -13.04 -2.29
N ASN A 65 -3.29 -13.32 -3.21
CA ASN A 65 -2.12 -14.18 -2.97
C ASN A 65 -0.86 -13.42 -2.55
N VAL A 66 -0.88 -12.08 -2.52
CA VAL A 66 0.29 -11.26 -2.16
C VAL A 66 0.70 -11.47 -0.70
N ARG A 67 -0.26 -11.66 0.22
CA ARG A 67 -0.01 -11.83 1.66
C ARG A 67 0.93 -10.75 2.23
N HIS A 68 2.18 -11.11 2.50
CA HIS A 68 3.24 -10.25 3.06
C HIS A 68 4.46 -10.12 2.10
N ASP A 69 4.33 -10.58 0.86
CA ASP A 69 5.40 -10.48 -0.14
C ASP A 69 5.30 -9.17 -0.91
N LEU A 70 6.15 -8.21 -0.53
CA LEU A 70 6.21 -6.89 -1.15
C LEU A 70 6.69 -6.96 -2.61
N ALA A 71 7.56 -7.90 -2.95
CA ALA A 71 8.09 -8.02 -4.30
C ALA A 71 7.01 -8.46 -5.29
N VAL A 72 6.14 -9.39 -4.88
CA VAL A 72 4.97 -9.78 -5.67
C VAL A 72 4.01 -8.61 -5.83
N ALA A 73 3.75 -7.85 -4.76
CA ALA A 73 2.89 -6.67 -4.81
C ALA A 73 3.41 -5.62 -5.81
N LEU A 74 4.71 -5.32 -5.74
CA LEU A 74 5.38 -4.35 -6.61
C LEU A 74 5.32 -4.79 -8.08
N ARG A 75 5.64 -6.06 -8.36
CA ARG A 75 5.58 -6.63 -9.72
C ARG A 75 4.19 -6.50 -10.34
N LEU A 76 3.12 -6.72 -9.57
CA LEU A 76 1.75 -6.57 -10.06
C LEU A 76 1.43 -5.11 -10.44
N ILE A 77 1.93 -4.15 -9.65
CA ILE A 77 1.78 -2.72 -9.93
C ILE A 77 2.56 -2.35 -11.20
N GLU A 78 3.80 -2.81 -11.34
CA GLU A 78 4.63 -2.57 -12.53
C GLU A 78 3.99 -3.12 -13.80
N ILE A 79 3.46 -4.35 -13.76
CA ILE A 79 2.74 -4.94 -14.90
C ILE A 79 1.55 -4.05 -15.30
N LYS A 80 0.75 -3.58 -14.33
CA LYS A 80 -0.39 -2.70 -14.60
C LYS A 80 0.07 -1.38 -15.23
N MET A 81 1.13 -0.77 -14.72
CA MET A 81 1.69 0.48 -15.24
C MET A 81 2.22 0.31 -16.67
N ASN A 82 2.94 -0.77 -16.95
CA ASN A 82 3.47 -1.06 -18.29
C ASN A 82 2.34 -1.28 -19.31
N ASN A 83 1.27 -1.95 -18.91
CA ASN A 83 0.09 -2.13 -19.76
C ASN A 83 -0.63 -0.81 -20.05
N LEU A 84 -0.68 0.12 -19.08
CA LEU A 84 -1.21 1.47 -19.34
C LEU A 84 -0.36 2.21 -20.37
N LYS A 85 0.98 2.18 -20.24
CA LYS A 85 1.89 2.88 -21.17
C LYS A 85 1.74 2.36 -22.61
N ARG A 86 1.56 1.05 -22.79
CA ARG A 86 1.34 0.43 -24.10
C ARG A 86 -0.02 0.74 -24.73
N SER A 87 -1.02 1.14 -23.94
CA SER A 87 -2.35 1.48 -24.44
C SER A 87 -2.45 2.93 -24.96
N THR A 88 -1.46 3.76 -24.67
CA THR A 88 -1.43 5.19 -24.99
C THR A 88 -0.53 5.51 -26.18
N ILE A 89 0.20 4.51 -26.69
CA ILE A 89 1.03 4.56 -27.91
C ILE A 89 0.30 3.75 -28.98
#